data_AF-A0A829ZXN8-F1
#
_entry.id   AF-A0A829ZXN8-F1
#
_cell.length_a   1.000
_cell.length_b   1.000
_cell.length_c   1.000
_cell.angle_alpha   90.00
_cell.angle_beta   90.00
_cell.angle_gamma   90.00
#
_symmetry.space_group_name_H-M   'P 1'
#
loop_
_entity.id
_entity.type
_entity.pdbx_description
1 polymer ?
#
loop_
_entity_poly.entity_id
_entity_poly.type
_entity_poly.pdbx_seq_one_letter_code
_entity_poly.pdbx_strand_id
1 'polypeptide(L)' 'MVRVSELRLRDVINVVDGRRLGLIKDVEIDVEEGRIKALILPGQTGKFLFFFWT' A
#
# COMPACT_ATOMS: atom_id res chain seq x y z
N MET A 1 -11.97 15.73 -8.79
CA MET A 1 -12.17 14.91 -7.58
C MET A 1 -11.63 13.53 -7.87
N VAL A 2 -10.62 13.06 -7.14
CA VAL A 2 -10.04 11.73 -7.36
C VAL A 2 -10.91 10.69 -6.65
N ARG A 3 -11.34 9.64 -7.37
CA ARG A 3 -12.15 8.57 -6.80
C ARG A 3 -11.26 7.48 -6.20
N VAL A 4 -11.72 6.84 -5.13
CA VAL A 4 -11.01 5.69 -4.52
C VAL A 4 -10.79 4.56 -5.54
N SER A 5 -11.74 4.37 -6.46
CA SER A 5 -11.60 3.41 -7.56
C SER A 5 -10.40 3.69 -8.47
N GLU A 6 -10.05 4.96 -8.68
CA GLU A 6 -8.89 5.35 -9.48
C GLU A 6 -7.58 5.20 -8.70
N LEU A 7 -7.61 5.36 -7.37
CA LEU A 7 -6.44 5.14 -6.52
C LEU A 7 -5.99 3.67 -6.54
N ARG A 8 -6.93 2.72 -6.61
CA ARG A 8 -6.62 1.28 -6.67
C ARG A 8 -5.79 0.88 -7.90
N LEU A 9 -5.76 1.71 -8.95
CA LEU A 9 -4.97 1.47 -10.16
C LEU A 9 -3.59 2.15 -10.13
N ARG A 10 -3.25 2.87 -9.06
CA ARG A 10 -2.00 3.63 -8.95
C ARG A 10 -0.93 2.88 -8.17
N ASP A 11 0.30 3.00 -8.64
CA ASP A 11 1.49 2.51 -7.95
C ASP A 11 1.98 3.50 -6.90
N VAL A 12 2.39 2.97 -5.75
CA VAL A 12 3.03 3.74 -4.68
C VAL A 12 4.54 3.56 -4.76
N ILE A 13 5.25 4.70 -4.83
CA ILE A 13 6.70 4.78 -4.92
C ILE A 13 7.21 5.50 -3.67
N ASN A 14 8.21 4.92 -3.01
CA ASN A 14 8.93 5.61 -1.95
C ASN A 14 9.84 6.68 -2.56
N VAL A 15 9.68 7.93 -2.11
CA VAL A 15 10.39 9.09 -2.65
C VAL A 15 11.85 9.16 -2.24
N VAL A 16 12.24 8.47 -1.16
CA VAL A 16 13.61 8.50 -0.64
C VAL A 16 14.53 7.56 -1.42
N ASP A 17 14.06 6.35 -1.73
CA ASP A 17 14.86 5.30 -2.36
C ASP A 17 14.38 4.92 -3.78
N GLY A 18 13.27 5.49 -4.25
CA GLY A 18 12.65 5.19 -5.55
C GLY A 18 11.99 3.81 -5.62
N ARG A 19 11.89 3.09 -4.50
CA ARG A 19 11.38 1.71 -4.50
C ARG A 19 9.88 1.70 -4.76
N ARG A 20 9.46 0.88 -5.73
CA ARG A 20 8.06 0.55 -5.96
C ARG A 20 7.54 -0.35 -4.84
N LEU A 21 6.58 0.16 -4.07
CA LEU A 21 5.90 -0.58 -2.99
C LEU A 21 4.71 -1.39 -3.51
N GLY A 22 4.15 -0.99 -4.66
CA GLY A 22 3.09 -1.70 -5.37
C GLY A 22 1.79 -0.90 -5.46
N LEU A 23 0.76 -1.54 -6.00
CA LEU A 23 -0.57 -0.94 -6.17
C LEU A 23 -1.32 -0.78 -4.85
N ILE A 24 -2.18 0.22 -4.75
CA ILE A 24 -3.07 0.38 -3.60
C ILE A 24 -4.13 -0.74 -3.62
N LYS A 25 -4.11 -1.60 -2.59
CA LYS A 25 -5.09 -2.69 -2.43
C LYS A 25 -6.38 -2.18 -1.79
N ASP A 26 -6.24 -1.40 -0.72
CA ASP A 26 -7.38 -0.86 0.01
C ASP A 26 -7.05 0.45 0.75
N VAL A 27 -8.05 1.04 1.40
CA VAL A 27 -7.92 2.28 2.17
C VAL A 27 -8.54 2.11 3.55
N GLU A 28 -7.80 2.43 4.61
CA GLU A 28 -8.34 2.53 5.97
C GLU A 28 -8.98 3.91 6.15
N ILE A 29 -10.24 3.93 6.56
CA ILE A 29 -11.03 5.14 6.78
C ILE A 29 -11.34 5.24 8.27
N ASP A 30 -11.05 6.40 8.84
CA ASP A 30 -11.59 6.79 10.14
C ASP A 30 -13.06 7.16 9.98
N VAL A 31 -13.94 6.39 10.61
CA VAL A 31 -15.40 6.54 10.48
C VAL A 31 -15.93 7.68 11.34
N GLU A 32 -15.22 8.07 12.41
CA GLU A 32 -15.63 9.16 13.29
C GLU A 32 -15.36 10.52 12.62
N GLU A 33 -14.19 10.67 11.99
CA GLU A 33 -13.80 11.91 11.32
C GLU A 33 -14.11 11.93 9.82
N GLY A 34 -14.42 10.79 9.22
CA GLY A 34 -14.65 10.65 7.78
C GLY A 34 -13.39 10.86 6.92
N ARG A 35 -12.20 10.56 7.47
CA ARG A 35 -10.89 10.82 6.83
C ARG A 35 -10.17 9.54 6.45
N ILE A 36 -9.31 9.63 5.44
CA ILE A 36 -8.40 8.52 5.09
C ILE A 36 -7.26 8.49 6.12
N LYS A 37 -7.11 7.37 6.81
CA LYS A 37 -6.08 7.16 7.81
C LYS A 37 -4.84 6.49 7.25
N ALA A 38 -5.02 5.50 6.38
CA ALA A 38 -3.90 4.77 5.76
C ALA A 38 -4.26 4.19 4.38
N LEU A 39 -3.23 3.96 3.56
CA LEU A 39 -3.32 3.18 2.32
C LEU A 39 -2.77 1.78 2.57
N ILE A 40 -3.54 0.77 2.19
CA ILE A 40 -3.15 -0.63 2.34
C ILE A 40 -2.48 -1.08 1.05
N LEU A 41 -1.22 -1.48 1.16
CA LEU A 41 -0.41 -2.01 0.06
C LEU A 41 -0.32 -3.55 0.14
N PRO A 42 -0.07 -4.26 -0.97
CA PRO A 42 0.22 -5.69 -0.93
C PRO A 42 1.45 -5.95 -0.05
N GLY A 43 1.35 -6.91 0.87
CA GLY A 43 2.47 -7.29 1.72
C GLY A 43 3.66 -7.78 0.90
N GLN A 44 4.89 -7.44 1.34
CA GLN A 44 6.13 -7.94 0.75
C GLN A 44 6.39 -9.40 1.16
N THR A 45 5.43 -10.31 0.97
CA THR A 45 5.51 -11.69 1.47
C THR A 45 6.55 -12.57 0.73
N GLY A 46 7.27 -12.03 -0.26
CA GLY A 46 8.11 -12.85 -1.14
C GLY A 46 9.62 -12.96 -0.83
N LYS A 47 10.20 -12.17 0.09
CA LYS A 47 11.67 -12.12 0.21
C LYS A 47 12.28 -12.52 1.56
N PHE A 48 11.51 -12.58 2.64
CA PHE A 48 12.07 -12.85 3.98
C PHE A 48 11.88 -14.29 4.48
N LEU A 49 11.05 -15.10 3.81
CA LEU A 49 10.72 -16.47 4.25
C LEU A 49 11.75 -17.54 3.81
N PHE A 50 12.79 -17.18 3.06
CA PHE A 50 13.81 -18.14 2.60
C PHE A 50 15.05 -18.25 3.50
N PHE A 51 15.26 -17.33 4.46
CA PHE A 51 16.50 -17.27 5.24
C PHE A 51 16.46 -18.01 6.59
N PHE A 52 15.37 -18.72 6.90
CA PHE A 52 15.18 -19.45 8.17
C PHE A 52 15.01 -20.97 7.99
N TRP A 53 15.28 -21.52 6.80
CA TRP A 53 15.15 -22.95 6.48
C TRP A 53 16.45 -23.59 5.96
N THR A 54 17.61 -23.14 6.47
CA THR A 54 18.87 -23.89 6.40
C THR A 54 19.63 -23.80 7.73
#